data_AF-A0A7K3YF94-F1
#
_entry.id   AF-A0A7K3YF94-F1
#
_cell.length_a   1.000
_cell.length_b   1.000
_cell.length_c   1.000
_cell.angle_alpha   90.00
_cell.angle_beta   90.00
_cell.angle_gamma   90.00
#
_symmetry.space_group_name_H-M   'P 1'
#
loop_
_entity.id
_entity.type
_entity.pdbx_description
1 polymer ?
#
loop_
_entity_poly.entity_id
_entity_poly.type
_entity_poly.pdbx_seq_one_letter_code
_entity_poly.pdbx_strand_id
1 'polypeptide(L)' 'MPIPDYESIMLPLLKLTADGKEHLMAEDRDILANTVFHLTDDERRVLLPSGRSKTYDNRFGWARTYLTKAGLVEVTGRG' A
#
# COMPACT_ATOMS: atom_id res chain seq x y z
N MET A 1 -6.95 4.77 15.42
CA MET A 1 -5.58 4.21 15.61
C MET A 1 -4.72 4.79 14.49
N PRO A 2 -3.38 4.86 14.57
CA PRO A 2 -2.66 5.57 13.52
C PRO A 2 -2.77 4.78 12.20
N ILE A 3 -3.23 5.45 11.14
CA ILE A 3 -3.04 4.98 9.76
C ILE A 3 -1.57 4.53 9.65
N PRO A 4 -1.26 3.34 9.10
CA PRO A 4 0.11 2.83 9.07
C PRO A 4 1.01 3.75 8.25
N ASP A 5 2.27 3.91 8.66
CA ASP A 5 3.29 4.53 7.82
C ASP A 5 3.70 3.60 6.65
N TYR A 6 4.53 4.11 5.74
CA TYR A 6 4.92 3.33 4.56
C TYR A 6 5.84 2.15 4.92
N GLU A 7 6.63 2.26 6.00
CA GLU A 7 7.54 1.20 6.48
C GLU A 7 6.74 0.00 7.00
N SER A 8 5.69 0.26 7.77
CA SER A 8 4.76 -0.74 8.27
C SER A 8 4.03 -1.50 7.15
N ILE A 9 3.84 -0.88 5.98
CA ILE A 9 3.20 -1.49 4.81
C ILE A 9 4.17 -2.41 4.04
N MET A 10 5.48 -2.18 4.10
CA MET A 10 6.45 -2.89 3.27
C MET A 10 6.41 -4.41 3.46
N LEU A 11 6.49 -4.88 4.71
CA LEU A 11 6.52 -6.32 4.99
C LEU A 11 5.21 -7.02 4.61
N PRO A 12 4.01 -6.51 4.97
CA PRO A 12 2.75 -7.07 4.48
C PRO A 12 2.64 -7.10 2.96
N LEU A 13 3.09 -6.06 2.27
CA LEU A 13 3.07 -6.00 0.81
C LEU A 13 3.98 -7.08 0.20
N LEU A 14 5.20 -7.26 0.72
CA LEU A 14 6.10 -8.34 0.26
C LEU A 14 5.51 -9.72 0.45
N LYS A 15 4.84 -9.96 1.59
CA LYS A 15 4.18 -11.25 1.85
C LYS A 15 3.01 -11.48 0.89
N LEU A 16 2.27 -10.43 0.56
CA LEU A 16 1.14 -10.51 -0.34
C LEU A 16 1.59 -10.83 -1.78
N THR A 17 2.67 -10.23 -2.25
CA THR A 17 3.23 -10.47 -3.59
C THR A 17 4.20 -11.66 -3.64
N ALA A 18 4.30 -12.46 -2.58
CA ALA A 18 5.28 -13.55 -2.48
C ALA A 18 4.91 -14.76 -3.37
N ASP A 19 3.71 -14.79 -3.95
CA ASP A 19 3.28 -15.86 -4.85
C ASP A 19 3.89 -15.75 -6.26
N GLY A 20 4.58 -14.63 -6.56
CA GLY A 20 5.27 -14.38 -7.83
C GLY A 20 4.34 -14.10 -9.00
N LYS A 21 3.05 -13.81 -8.76
CA LYS A 21 2.09 -13.48 -9.81
C LYS A 21 2.02 -11.98 -10.03
N GLU A 22 1.32 -11.60 -11.10
CA GLU A 22 0.94 -10.21 -11.31
C GLU A 22 -0.27 -9.85 -10.46
N HIS A 23 -0.19 -8.70 -9.80
CA HIS A 23 -1.24 -8.20 -8.91
C HIS A 23 -1.69 -6.82 -9.37
N LEU A 24 -2.99 -6.56 -9.29
CA LEU A 24 -3.50 -5.21 -9.44
C LEU A 24 -3.20 -4.41 -8.18
N MET A 25 -2.51 -3.28 -8.35
CA MET A 25 -2.13 -2.39 -7.24
C MET A 25 -3.34 -1.95 -6.38
N ALA A 26 -4.51 -1.78 -7.00
CA ALA A 26 -5.73 -1.42 -6.29
C ALA A 26 -6.22 -2.56 -5.37
N GLU A 27 -6.14 -3.80 -5.85
CA GLU A 27 -6.54 -4.97 -5.08
C GLU A 27 -5.62 -5.18 -3.89
N ASP A 28 -4.30 -5.14 -4.08
CA ASP A 28 -3.33 -5.29 -2.98
C ASP A 28 -3.52 -4.23 -1.89
N ARG A 29 -3.76 -2.99 -2.32
CA ARG A 29 -4.01 -1.87 -1.41
C ARG A 29 -5.24 -2.13 -0.55
N ASP A 30 -6.31 -2.60 -1.17
CA ASP A 30 -7.59 -2.88 -0.50
C ASP A 30 -7.50 -4.11 0.41
N ILE A 31 -6.82 -5.17 -0.04
CA ILE A 31 -6.57 -6.39 0.75
C ILE A 31 -5.84 -6.01 2.04
N LEU A 32 -4.72 -5.28 1.95
CA LEU A 32 -3.95 -4.91 3.13
C LEU A 32 -4.73 -3.98 4.07
N ALA A 33 -5.47 -3.02 3.50
CA ALA A 33 -6.30 -2.10 4.29
C ALA A 33 -7.32 -2.85 5.14
N ASN A 34 -7.97 -3.87 4.56
CA ASN A 34 -9.07 -4.59 5.18
C ASN A 34 -8.60 -5.73 6.09
N THR A 35 -7.57 -6.47 5.69
CA THR A 35 -7.18 -7.74 6.34
C THR A 35 -6.01 -7.62 7.30
N VAL A 36 -5.09 -6.67 7.08
CA VAL A 36 -3.89 -6.50 7.91
C VAL A 36 -4.03 -5.30 8.85
N PHE A 37 -4.51 -4.18 8.31
CA PHE A 37 -4.59 -2.92 9.05
C PHE A 37 -5.98 -2.60 9.58
N HIS A 38 -7.01 -3.33 9.12
CA HIS A 38 -8.40 -3.18 9.52
C HIS A 38 -8.87 -1.70 9.54
N LEU A 39 -8.50 -0.96 8.50
CA LEU A 39 -8.81 0.47 8.40
C LEU A 39 -10.30 0.70 8.26
N THR A 40 -10.82 1.64 9.04
CA THR A 40 -12.20 2.11 8.91
C THR A 40 -12.38 2.97 7.66
N ASP A 41 -13.63 3.11 7.19
CA ASP A 41 -13.95 4.00 6.06
C ASP A 41 -13.50 5.45 6.29
N ASP A 42 -13.60 5.94 7.53
CA ASP A 42 -13.16 7.27 7.89
C ASP A 42 -11.64 7.40 7.81
N GLU A 43 -10.89 6.43 8.34
CA GLU A 43 -9.43 6.38 8.22
C GLU A 43 -8.98 6.30 6.74
N ARG A 44 -9.73 5.57 5.91
CA ARG A 44 -9.48 5.49 4.45
C ARG A 44 -9.79 6.80 3.70
N ARG A 45 -10.58 7.70 4.29
CA ARG A 45 -10.91 9.02 3.72
C ARG A 45 -9.96 10.13 4.18
N VAL A 46 -9.16 9.91 5.21
CA VAL A 46 -8.21 10.92 5.72
C VAL A 46 -7.24 11.33 4.62
N LEU A 47 -7.20 12.63 4.33
CA LEU A 47 -6.29 13.23 3.37
C LEU A 47 -4.97 13.61 4.04
N LEU A 48 -3.90 13.67 3.24
CA LEU A 48 -2.67 14.33 3.65
C LEU A 48 -2.92 15.82 3.96
N PRO A 49 -2.03 16.49 4.71
CA PRO A 49 -2.15 17.93 4.95
C PRO A 49 -2.25 18.78 3.68
N SER A 50 -1.70 18.30 2.56
CA SER A 50 -1.81 18.95 1.25
C SER A 50 -3.20 18.86 0.61
N GLY A 51 -4.10 18.02 1.13
CA GLY A 51 -5.46 17.81 0.63
C GLY A 51 -5.57 17.04 -0.69
N ARG A 52 -4.47 16.63 -1.32
CA ARG A 52 -4.46 16.07 -2.69
C ARG A 52 -4.62 14.56 -2.76
N SER A 53 -4.29 13.84 -1.70
CA SER A 53 -4.26 12.37 -1.71
C SER A 53 -4.65 11.83 -0.35
N LYS A 54 -5.31 10.67 -0.37
CA LYS A 54 -5.57 9.89 0.85
C LYS A 54 -4.25 9.48 1.48
N THR A 55 -4.17 9.59 2.79
CA THR A 55 -2.96 9.33 3.57
C THR A 55 -2.50 7.89 3.39
N TYR A 56 -3.41 6.91 3.51
CA TYR A 56 -3.07 5.50 3.33
C TYR A 56 -2.60 5.20 1.91
N ASP A 57 -3.35 5.63 0.88
CA ASP A 57 -2.99 5.40 -0.52
C ASP A 57 -1.61 5.96 -0.87
N ASN A 58 -1.28 7.16 -0.36
CA ASN A 58 0.03 7.75 -0.55
C ASN A 58 1.14 6.91 0.10
N ARG A 59 0.93 6.45 1.33
CA ARG A 59 1.90 5.64 2.07
C ARG A 59 2.08 4.26 1.45
N PHE A 60 1.00 3.63 0.98
CA PHE A 60 1.05 2.40 0.19
C PHE A 60 1.88 2.60 -1.09
N GLY A 61 1.65 3.72 -1.80
CA GLY A 61 2.44 4.09 -2.98
C GLY A 61 3.93 4.18 -2.68
N TRP A 62 4.31 4.84 -1.59
CA TRP A 62 5.70 4.93 -1.15
C TRP A 62 6.31 3.58 -0.78
N ALA A 63 5.57 2.73 -0.05
CA ALA A 63 6.02 1.38 0.30
C ALA A 63 6.37 0.60 -0.96
N ARG A 64 5.46 0.59 -1.96
CA ARG A 64 5.72 -0.04 -3.26
C ARG A 64 6.93 0.56 -3.96
N THR A 65 7.03 1.89 -4.06
CA THR A 65 8.16 2.56 -4.71
C THR A 65 9.50 2.14 -4.10
N TYR A 66 9.60 2.05 -2.77
CA TYR A 66 10.83 1.64 -2.12
C TYR A 66 11.14 0.16 -2.33
N LEU A 67 10.16 -0.73 -2.25
CA LEU A 67 10.35 -2.14 -2.55
C LEU A 67 10.78 -2.39 -4.00
N THR A 68 10.23 -1.63 -4.95
CA THR A 68 10.66 -1.68 -6.35
C THR A 68 12.09 -1.18 -6.52
N LYS A 69 12.45 -0.06 -5.88
CA LYS A 69 13.83 0.44 -5.90
C LYS A 69 14.82 -0.54 -5.25
N ALA A 70 14.37 -1.34 -4.28
CA ALA A 70 15.16 -2.39 -3.67
C ALA A 70 15.23 -3.69 -4.50
N GLY A 71 14.52 -3.77 -5.64
CA GLY A 71 14.48 -4.96 -6.49
C GLY A 71 13.66 -6.12 -5.91
N LEU A 72 12.81 -5.85 -4.91
CA LEU A 72 12.00 -6.86 -4.23
C LEU A 72 10.61 -7.03 -4.84
N VAL A 73 10.13 -6.01 -5.56
CA VAL A 73 8.85 -6.02 -6.29
C VAL A 73 9.07 -5.41 -7.67
N GLU A 74 8.69 -6.13 -8.72
CA GLU A 74 8.74 -5.62 -10.08
C GLU A 74 7.43 -4.95 -10.48
N VAL A 75 7.51 -3.86 -11.23
CA VAL A 75 6.34 -3.19 -11.83
C VAL A 75 6.24 -3.64 -13.28
N THR A 76 5.36 -4.59 -13.56
CA THR A 76 5.22 -5.19 -14.91
C THR A 76 4.30 -4.38 -15.85
N GLY A 77 3.61 -3.36 -15.32
CA GLY A 77 2.72 -2.50 -16.10
C GLY A 77 2.30 -1.23 -15.35
N ARG A 78 1.46 -0.41 -15.98
CA ARG A 78 0.92 0.81 -15.35
C ARG A 78 -0.30 0.56 -14.45
N GLY A 79 -0.75 -0.69 -14.33
CA GLY A 79 -2.05 -1.05 -13.78
C GLY A 79 -3.13 -0.88 -14.82
#